data_AF-A0A7W7PJU6-F1
#
_entry.id   AF-A0A7W7PJU6-F1
#
_cell.length_a   1.000
_cell.length_b   1.000
_cell.length_c   1.000
_cell.angle_alpha   90.00
_cell.angle_beta   90.00
_cell.angle_gamma   90.00
#
_symmetry.space_group_name_H-M   'P 1'
#
loop_
_entity.id
_entity.type
_entity.pdbx_description
1 polymer ?
#
loop_
_entity_poly.entity_id
_entity_poly.type
_entity_poly.pdbx_seq_one_letter_code
_entity_poly.pdbx_strand_id
1 'polypeptide(L)'
;MFTESCPSGCTRDHALDARGAFLEDLYHQFGEPVSTTVPVFDAGDGTAPMPILAAHIQVDPYSSEARLRVPHVVLEPAPDDVMECLDPVELGAVIAQVRAHCDRLDGVLARLVAARAEYEGA
;
A
#
# COMPACT_ATOMS: atom_id res chain seq x y z
N MET A 1 -5.47 -24.06 23.69
CA MET A 1 -4.23 -23.64 23.00
C MET A 1 -4.44 -24.00 21.55
N PHE A 2 -4.57 -23.00 20.67
CA PHE A 2 -4.65 -23.23 19.24
C PHE A 2 -3.24 -23.25 18.66
N THR A 3 -3.00 -24.07 17.65
CA THR A 3 -1.70 -24.18 16.96
C THR A 3 -1.96 -23.86 15.49
N GLU A 4 -1.80 -22.60 15.11
CA GLU A 4 -1.76 -22.24 13.69
C GLU A 4 -0.47 -22.74 13.08
N SER A 5 -0.55 -23.31 11.89
CA SER A 5 0.62 -23.60 11.06
C SER A 5 0.65 -22.60 9.93
N CYS A 6 1.71 -21.80 9.85
CA CYS A 6 1.88 -20.83 8.79
C CYS A 6 1.79 -21.50 7.40
N PRO A 7 1.00 -20.94 6.45
CA PRO A 7 1.00 -21.40 5.07
C PRO A 7 2.40 -21.33 4.45
N SER A 8 2.65 -22.16 3.43
CA SER A 8 3.88 -22.10 2.66
C SER A 8 4.00 -20.72 2.00
N GLY A 9 5.01 -19.94 2.38
CA GLY A 9 5.24 -18.60 1.88
C GLY A 9 4.81 -17.46 2.82
N CYS A 10 4.29 -17.76 4.01
CA CYS A 10 4.12 -16.73 5.03
C CYS A 10 5.49 -16.16 5.43
N THR A 11 5.63 -14.83 5.38
CA THR A 11 6.85 -14.09 5.75
C THR A 11 6.72 -13.33 7.06
N ARG A 12 5.52 -13.30 7.67
CA ARG A 12 5.26 -12.62 8.94
C ARG A 12 5.84 -13.38 10.13
N ASP A 13 6.45 -12.66 11.06
CA ASP A 13 6.81 -13.20 12.38
C ASP A 13 5.58 -13.22 13.30
N HIS A 14 5.15 -14.42 13.67
CA HIS A 14 4.01 -14.69 14.54
C HIS A 14 4.38 -14.91 16.02
N ALA A 15 5.63 -14.64 16.42
CA ALA A 15 6.09 -14.87 17.80
C ALA A 15 5.24 -14.13 18.85
N LEU A 16 4.61 -13.01 18.48
CA LEU A 16 3.78 -12.20 19.37
C LEU A 16 2.30 -12.61 19.37
N ASP A 17 1.81 -13.25 18.32
CA ASP A 17 0.40 -13.66 18.19
C ASP A 17 0.03 -14.79 19.17
N ALA A 18 1.03 -15.52 19.66
CA ALA A 18 0.86 -16.57 20.68
C ALA A 18 0.42 -16.03 22.07
N ARG A 19 0.43 -14.70 22.29
CA ARG A 19 0.10 -14.09 23.58
C ARG A 19 -1.11 -13.17 23.49
N GLY A 20 -2.30 -13.73 23.71
CA GLY A 20 -3.51 -12.94 23.96
C GLY A 20 -4.17 -12.32 22.74
N ALA A 21 -3.76 -12.69 21.52
CA ALA A 21 -4.48 -12.33 20.29
C ALA A 21 -5.79 -13.11 20.19
N PHE A 22 -6.85 -12.46 19.71
CA PHE A 22 -8.04 -13.18 19.26
C PHE A 22 -7.69 -13.87 17.94
N LEU A 23 -8.30 -15.03 17.64
CA LEU A 23 -8.02 -15.74 16.39
C LEU A 23 -8.25 -14.84 15.17
N GLU A 24 -9.23 -13.94 15.24
CA GLU A 24 -9.56 -12.96 14.20
C GLU A 24 -8.45 -11.94 13.92
N ASP A 25 -7.53 -11.70 14.86
CA ASP A 25 -6.38 -10.79 14.67
C ASP A 25 -5.21 -11.47 13.94
N LEU A 26 -5.29 -12.79 13.74
CA LEU A 26 -4.22 -13.55 13.10
C LEU A 26 -4.32 -13.39 11.58
N TYR A 27 -3.22 -12.95 10.97
CA TYR A 27 -3.10 -12.86 9.53
C TYR A 27 -1.72 -13.27 9.01
N HIS A 28 -1.68 -13.85 7.83
CA HIS A 28 -0.45 -14.23 7.14
C HIS A 28 -0.12 -13.22 6.04
N GLN A 29 1.13 -12.79 5.99
CA GLN A 29 1.65 -11.94 4.92
C GLN A 29 2.49 -12.77 3.96
N PHE A 30 2.40 -12.49 2.66
CA PHE A 30 3.17 -13.18 1.63
C PHE A 30 4.06 -12.21 0.86
N GLY A 31 5.32 -12.60 0.68
CA GLY A 31 6.31 -11.81 -0.04
C GLY A 31 6.79 -10.59 0.74
N GLU A 32 7.62 -9.79 0.05
CA GLU A 32 8.10 -8.50 0.55
C GLU A 32 7.08 -7.41 0.21
N PRO A 33 6.67 -6.57 1.19
CA PRO A 33 5.90 -5.37 0.90
C PRO A 33 6.63 -4.46 -0.07
N VAL A 34 5.87 -3.74 -0.89
CA VAL A 34 6.39 -2.68 -1.75
C VAL A 34 5.91 -1.34 -1.23
N SER A 35 6.72 -0.30 -1.35
CA SER A 35 6.31 1.09 -1.07
C SER A 35 7.25 2.06 -1.79
N THR A 36 6.84 3.31 -1.92
CA THR A 36 7.73 4.41 -2.32
C THR A 36 7.55 5.59 -1.38
N THR A 37 8.46 6.56 -1.42
CA THR A 37 8.39 7.76 -0.60
C THR A 37 8.45 9.01 -1.47
N VAL A 38 7.66 10.02 -1.12
CA VAL A 38 7.70 11.34 -1.74
C VAL A 38 8.01 12.42 -0.69
N PRO A 39 8.82 13.43 -1.00
CA PRO A 39 9.06 14.53 -0.07
C PRO A 39 7.81 15.42 0.02
N VAL A 40 7.25 15.56 1.21
CA VAL A 40 6.07 16.40 1.48
C VAL A 40 6.44 17.46 2.50
N PHE A 41 6.07 18.71 2.20
CA PHE A 41 6.24 19.83 3.12
C PHE A 41 5.02 19.94 4.04
N ASP A 42 5.30 19.90 5.34
CA ASP A 42 4.39 20.31 6.40
C ASP A 42 4.87 21.64 7.01
N ALA A 43 3.94 22.52 7.37
CA ALA A 43 4.26 23.86 7.86
C ALA A 43 4.86 23.88 9.28
N GLY A 44 4.59 22.87 10.10
CA GLY A 44 5.16 22.71 11.44
C GLY A 44 6.49 21.96 11.43
N ASP A 45 6.58 20.91 10.62
CA ASP A 45 7.69 19.93 10.66
C ASP A 45 8.68 20.04 9.49
N GLY A 46 8.41 20.90 8.50
CA GLY A 46 9.25 21.07 7.32
C GLY A 46 9.04 19.97 6.27
N THR A 47 10.04 19.72 5.42
CA THR A 47 9.94 18.68 4.39
C THR A 47 10.45 17.34 4.89
N ALA A 48 9.59 16.31 4.85
CA ALA A 48 9.91 14.96 5.28
C ALA A 48 9.50 13.92 4.22
N PRO A 49 10.16 12.74 4.18
CA PRO A 49 9.73 11.65 3.31
C PRO A 49 8.41 11.07 3.83
N MET A 50 7.39 11.07 2.97
CA MET A 50 6.08 10.46 3.23
C MET A 50 5.94 9.17 2.41
N PRO A 51 5.70 8.01 3.04
CA PRO A 51 5.45 6.77 2.31
C PRO A 51 4.10 6.84 1.60
N ILE A 52 4.04 6.36 0.37
CA ILE A 52 2.82 6.26 -0.44
C ILE A 52 2.81 4.96 -1.22
N LEU A 53 1.62 4.55 -1.67
CA LEU A 53 1.40 3.38 -2.52
C LEU A 53 2.06 2.11 -1.96
N ALA A 54 1.96 1.91 -0.65
CA ALA A 54 2.43 0.69 -0.01
C ALA A 54 1.46 -0.47 -0.28
N ALA A 55 1.96 -1.67 -0.55
CA ALA A 55 1.12 -2.82 -0.78
C ALA A 55 1.77 -4.13 -0.33
N HIS A 56 0.95 -5.05 0.17
CA HIS A 56 1.34 -6.41 0.52
C HIS A 56 0.18 -7.38 0.32
N ILE A 57 0.53 -8.67 0.21
CA ILE A 57 -0.45 -9.75 0.13
C ILE A 57 -0.72 -10.26 1.53
N GLN A 58 -2.00 -10.41 1.88
CA GLN A 58 -2.48 -10.83 3.20
C GLN A 58 -3.55 -11.93 3.08
N VAL A 59 -3.66 -12.75 4.12
CA VAL A 59 -4.76 -13.70 4.36
C VAL A 59 -5.12 -13.67 5.84
N ASP A 60 -6.39 -13.48 6.17
CA ASP A 60 -6.91 -13.51 7.53
C ASP A 60 -7.75 -14.78 7.70
N PRO A 61 -7.14 -15.94 8.03
CA PRO A 61 -7.81 -17.25 7.97
C PRO A 61 -9.05 -17.36 8.86
N TYR A 62 -9.10 -16.57 9.94
CA TYR A 62 -10.15 -16.59 10.95
C TYR A 62 -11.13 -15.42 10.85
N SER A 63 -10.98 -14.56 9.83
CA SER A 63 -11.88 -13.43 9.66
C SER A 63 -13.32 -13.88 9.42
N SER A 64 -14.27 -13.14 10.01
CA SER A 64 -15.70 -13.33 9.75
C SER A 64 -16.09 -12.92 8.33
N GLU A 65 -15.29 -12.07 7.69
CA GLU A 65 -15.45 -11.65 6.30
C GLU A 65 -14.82 -12.69 5.35
N ALA A 66 -15.61 -13.22 4.43
CA ALA A 66 -15.16 -14.31 3.56
C ALA A 66 -14.07 -13.89 2.58
N ARG A 67 -14.07 -12.61 2.15
CA ARG A 67 -13.06 -12.07 1.23
C ARG A 67 -11.66 -12.01 1.83
N LEU A 68 -11.57 -11.83 3.15
CA LEU A 68 -10.29 -11.75 3.86
C LEU A 68 -9.64 -13.13 4.07
N ARG A 69 -10.42 -14.22 3.99
CA ARG A 69 -9.95 -15.60 4.19
C ARG A 69 -9.22 -16.21 2.98
N VAL A 70 -9.07 -15.46 1.90
CA VAL A 70 -8.28 -15.84 0.71
C VAL A 70 -7.20 -14.80 0.46
N PRO A 71 -6.12 -15.13 -0.28
CA PRO A 71 -5.08 -14.17 -0.61
C PRO A 71 -5.67 -12.94 -1.29
N HIS A 72 -5.48 -11.79 -0.65
CA HIS A 72 -5.91 -10.49 -1.11
C HIS A 72 -4.79 -9.48 -0.92
N VAL A 73 -4.91 -8.32 -1.55
CA VAL A 73 -3.95 -7.23 -1.37
C VAL A 73 -4.56 -6.17 -0.46
N VAL A 74 -3.75 -5.73 0.50
CA VAL A 74 -3.96 -4.48 1.24
C VAL A 74 -3.10 -3.44 0.54
N LEU A 75 -3.73 -2.37 0.09
CA LEU A 75 -3.05 -1.23 -0.53
C LEU A 75 -3.24 0.00 0.36
N GLU A 76 -2.13 0.62 0.74
CA GLU A 76 -2.06 1.87 1.47
C GLU A 76 -1.66 3.01 0.51
N PRO A 77 -2.62 3.72 -0.11
CA PRO A 77 -2.30 4.79 -1.05
C PRO A 77 -1.54 5.95 -0.40
N ALA A 78 -1.83 6.23 0.88
CA ALA A 78 -1.19 7.24 1.71
C ALA A 78 -1.11 6.71 3.15
N PRO A 79 -0.30 7.32 4.03
CA PRO A 79 -0.26 6.93 5.44
C PRO A 79 -1.66 7.04 6.05
N ASP A 80 -2.03 6.05 6.87
CA ASP A 80 -3.32 5.94 7.56
C ASP A 80 -4.55 5.72 6.67
N ASP A 81 -4.39 5.62 5.34
CA ASP A 81 -5.45 5.28 4.40
C ASP A 81 -5.24 3.86 3.85
N VAL A 82 -6.30 3.06 3.82
CA VAL A 82 -6.24 1.65 3.41
C VAL A 82 -7.37 1.29 2.44
N MET A 83 -7.01 0.52 1.42
CA MET A 83 -7.91 -0.26 0.56
C MET A 83 -7.70 -1.75 0.88
N GLU A 84 -8.62 -2.34 1.64
CA GLU A 84 -8.56 -3.75 2.03
C GLU A 84 -9.18 -4.66 0.96
N CYS A 85 -8.88 -5.97 1.07
CA CYS A 85 -9.57 -7.02 0.33
C CYS A 85 -9.48 -6.94 -1.20
N LEU A 86 -8.44 -6.30 -1.75
CA LEU A 86 -8.33 -6.17 -3.20
C LEU A 86 -8.04 -7.53 -3.83
N ASP A 87 -8.94 -7.95 -4.72
CA ASP A 87 -8.71 -9.10 -5.58
C ASP A 87 -7.77 -8.74 -6.76
N PRO A 88 -7.30 -9.72 -7.56
CA PRO A 88 -6.40 -9.44 -8.68
C PRO A 88 -6.97 -8.48 -9.75
N VAL A 89 -8.30 -8.48 -9.96
CA VAL A 89 -8.97 -7.61 -10.93
C VAL A 89 -9.04 -6.19 -10.39
N GLU A 90 -9.44 -6.03 -9.13
CA GLU A 90 -9.51 -4.74 -8.43
C GLU A 90 -8.13 -4.09 -8.34
N LEU A 91 -7.10 -4.82 -7.93
CA LEU A 91 -5.71 -4.32 -7.94
C LEU A 91 -5.26 -3.93 -9.35
N GLY A 92 -5.59 -4.74 -10.36
CA GLY A 92 -5.29 -4.44 -11.76
C GLY A 92 -5.90 -3.10 -12.22
N ALA A 93 -7.13 -2.82 -11.80
CA ALA A 93 -7.80 -1.55 -12.07
C ALA A 93 -7.11 -0.36 -11.38
N VAL A 94 -6.69 -0.52 -10.12
CA VAL A 94 -5.95 0.52 -9.39
C VAL A 94 -4.60 0.80 -10.06
N ILE A 95 -3.85 -0.24 -10.43
CA ILE A 95 -2.58 -0.09 -11.16
C ILE A 95 -2.78 0.68 -12.46
N ALA A 96 -3.83 0.36 -13.22
CA ALA A 96 -4.16 1.06 -14.46
C ALA A 96 -4.48 2.55 -14.20
N GLN A 97 -5.22 2.85 -13.13
CA GLN A 97 -5.55 4.22 -12.74
C GLN A 97 -4.30 5.02 -12.34
N VAL A 98 -3.38 4.42 -11.58
CA VAL A 98 -2.11 5.05 -11.18
C VAL A 98 -1.25 5.35 -12.41
N ARG A 99 -1.10 4.39 -13.34
CA ARG A 99 -0.37 4.60 -14.59
C ARG A 99 -0.95 5.75 -15.42
N ALA A 100 -2.26 5.75 -15.62
CA ALA A 100 -2.93 6.83 -16.33
C ALA A 100 -2.78 8.19 -15.62
N HIS A 101 -2.59 8.20 -14.29
CA HIS A 101 -2.30 9.42 -13.56
C HIS A 101 -0.86 9.92 -13.79
N CYS A 102 0.12 9.02 -13.83
CA CYS A 102 1.50 9.36 -14.20
C CYS A 102 1.55 10.05 -15.57
N ASP A 103 0.82 9.53 -16.57
CA ASP A 103 0.75 10.17 -17.90
C ASP A 103 0.23 11.62 -17.82
N ARG A 104 -0.71 11.90 -16.92
CA ARG A 104 -1.21 13.27 -16.69
C ARG A 104 -0.16 14.15 -15.99
N LEU A 105 0.62 13.59 -15.07
CA LEU A 105 1.70 14.31 -14.39
C LEU A 105 2.83 14.67 -15.35
N ASP A 106 3.14 13.84 -16.34
CA ASP A 106 4.09 14.20 -17.41
C ASP A 106 3.61 15.42 -18.20
N GLY A 107 2.30 15.52 -18.45
CA GLY A 107 1.69 16.72 -19.03
C GLY A 107 1.76 17.95 -18.12
N VAL A 108 1.75 17.79 -16.79
CA VAL A 108 2.03 18.88 -15.83
C VAL A 108 3.48 19.31 -15.92
N LEU A 109 4.41 18.35 -15.93
CA LEU A 109 5.85 18.60 -16.02
C LEU A 109 6.19 19.39 -17.29
N ALA A 110 5.67 18.98 -18.45
CA ALA A 110 5.89 19.69 -19.71
C ALA A 110 5.44 21.15 -19.65
N ARG A 111 4.27 21.42 -19.05
CA ARG A 111 3.76 22.79 -18.85
C ARG A 111 4.62 23.59 -17.89
N LEU A 112 5.09 22.98 -16.81
CA LEU A 112 5.99 23.61 -15.86
C LEU A 112 7.31 24.03 -16.52
N VAL A 113 7.89 23.16 -17.35
CA VAL A 113 9.12 23.45 -18.10
C VAL A 113 8.90 24.63 -19.05
N ALA A 114 7.81 24.64 -19.82
CA ALA A 114 7.49 25.73 -20.74
C ALA A 114 7.31 27.07 -20.00
N ALA A 115 6.56 27.07 -18.89
CA ALA A 115 6.34 28.28 -18.09
C ALA A 115 7.64 28.85 -17.50
N ARG A 116 8.57 27.98 -17.08
CA ARG A 116 9.89 28.43 -16.60
C ARG A 116 10.73 29.08 -17.70
N ALA A 117 10.76 28.48 -18.88
CA ALA A 117 11.49 29.03 -20.02
C ALA A 117 10.95 30.41 -20.43
N GLU A 118 9.62 30.61 -20.39
CA GLU A 118 9.00 31.91 -20.64
C GLU A 118 9.39 32.96 -19.58
N TYR A 119 9.35 32.57 -18.30
CA TYR A 119 9.69 33.47 -17.20
C TYR A 119 11.17 33.90 -17.19
N GLU A 120 12.09 33.00 -17.56
CA GLU A 120 13.52 33.29 -17.63
C GLU A 120 13.92 34.11 -18.88
N GLY A 121 13.07 34.12 -19.91
CA GLY A 121 13.26 34.89 -21.14
C GLY A 121 12.61 36.29 -21.13
N ALA A 122 11.86 36.64 -20.08
CA ALA A 122 11.21 37.94 -19.87
C ALA A 122 12.03 38.85 -18.95
#